data_AF-A0A831TK67-F1
#
_entry.id   AF-A0A831TK67-F1
#
_cell.length_a   1.000
_cell.length_b   1.000
_cell.length_c   1.000
_cell.angle_alpha   90.00
_cell.angle_beta   90.00
_cell.angle_gamma   90.00
#
_symmetry.space_group_name_H-M   'P 1'
#
loop_
_entity.id
_entity.type
_entity.pdbx_description
1 polymer ?
#
loop_
_entity_poly.entity_id
_entity_poly.type
_entity_poly.pdbx_seq_one_letter_code
_entity_poly.pdbx_strand_id
1 'polypeptide(L)'
;MIYTQKELAHLIFLAGVVRDGNKKGLMEETLQCLLYIVKSLPEVDLPEGVVQHIEALTEKLERELRGENDRLHEIQHNLSHPFERKSRDS
;
A
#
# COMPACT_ATOMS: atom_id res chain seq x y z
N MET A 1 23.47 4.89 -14.49
CA MET A 1 22.59 4.44 -15.60
C MET A 1 21.45 5.42 -15.67
N ILE A 2 21.08 5.92 -16.85
CA ILE A 2 19.97 6.86 -17.02
C ILE A 2 18.76 6.04 -17.46
N TYR A 3 17.66 6.09 -16.72
CA TYR A 3 16.39 5.49 -17.13
C TYR A 3 15.69 6.47 -18.09
N THR A 4 15.46 6.03 -19.31
CA THR A 4 14.91 6.85 -20.38
C THR A 4 13.39 6.98 -20.28
N GLN A 5 12.83 8.01 -20.92
CA GLN A 5 11.38 8.19 -21.02
C GLN A 5 10.68 6.98 -21.67
N LYS A 6 11.35 6.30 -22.62
CA LYS A 6 10.83 5.09 -23.26
C LYS A 6 10.73 3.93 -22.28
N GLU A 7 11.74 3.74 -21.44
CA GLU A 7 11.73 2.70 -20.40
C GLU A 7 10.68 3.00 -19.33
N LEU A 8 10.51 4.27 -18.94
CA LEU A 8 9.46 4.68 -18.02
C LEU A 8 8.06 4.45 -18.60
N ALA A 9 7.84 4.80 -19.87
CA ALA A 9 6.57 4.54 -20.56
C ALA A 9 6.25 3.03 -20.63
N HIS A 10 7.27 2.21 -20.88
CA HIS A 10 7.12 0.76 -20.86
C HIS A 10 6.75 0.23 -19.46
N LEU A 11 7.38 0.74 -18.40
CA LEU A 11 7.05 0.36 -17.03
C LEU A 11 5.61 0.75 -16.65
N ILE A 12 5.15 1.95 -17.04
CA ILE A 12 3.76 2.38 -16.84
C ILE A 12 2.79 1.43 -17.54
N PHE A 13 3.09 1.04 -18.77
CA PHE A 13 2.29 0.06 -19.51
C PHE A 13 2.24 -1.29 -18.77
N LEU A 14 3.38 -1.82 -18.34
CA LEU A 14 3.46 -3.08 -17.60
C LEU A 14 2.67 -3.02 -16.29
N ALA A 15 2.77 -1.90 -15.56
CA ALA A 15 2.00 -1.70 -14.33
C ALA A 15 0.49 -1.73 -14.58
N GLY A 16 0.03 -1.13 -15.69
CA GLY A 16 -1.36 -1.23 -16.15
C GLY A 16 -1.78 -2.68 -16.42
N VAL A 17 -0.98 -3.42 -17.19
CA VAL A 17 -1.24 -4.85 -17.50
C VAL A 17 -1.29 -5.70 -16.23
N VAL A 18 -0.38 -5.50 -15.28
CA VAL A 18 -0.32 -6.23 -14.00
C VAL A 18 -1.56 -5.94 -13.15
N ARG A 19 -1.93 -4.66 -13.04
CA ARG A 19 -3.12 -4.22 -12.30
C ARG A 19 -4.41 -4.77 -12.91
N ASP A 20 -4.62 -4.52 -14.20
CA ASP A 20 -5.87 -4.85 -14.88
C ASP A 20 -6.02 -6.37 -15.06
N GLY A 21 -4.90 -7.08 -15.22
CA GLY A 21 -4.85 -8.54 -15.26
C GLY A 21 -4.87 -9.23 -13.90
N ASN A 22 -4.98 -8.47 -12.78
CA ASN A 22 -4.94 -8.95 -11.40
C ASN A 22 -3.77 -9.92 -11.11
N LYS A 23 -2.58 -9.60 -11.66
CA LYS A 23 -1.38 -10.44 -11.58
C LYS A 23 -0.67 -10.24 -10.25
N LYS A 24 -1.26 -10.75 -9.16
CA LYS A 24 -0.74 -10.58 -7.78
C LYS A 24 0.74 -10.93 -7.64
N GLY A 25 1.20 -12.01 -8.29
CA GLY A 25 2.60 -12.46 -8.23
C GLY A 25 3.60 -11.60 -9.00
N LEU A 26 3.16 -10.54 -9.70
CA LEU A 26 4.03 -9.53 -10.33
C LEU A 26 3.82 -8.14 -9.72
N MET A 27 2.89 -8.01 -8.77
CA MET A 27 2.53 -6.73 -8.18
C MET A 27 3.67 -6.19 -7.30
N GLU A 28 4.34 -7.07 -6.56
CA GLU A 28 5.44 -6.68 -5.68
C GLU A 28 6.60 -6.09 -6.48
N GLU A 29 7.06 -6.77 -7.53
CA GLU A 29 8.16 -6.31 -8.37
C GLU A 29 7.81 -5.00 -9.08
N THR A 30 6.57 -4.89 -9.57
CA THR A 30 6.07 -3.68 -10.22
C THR A 30 6.08 -2.49 -9.24
N LEU A 31 5.58 -2.70 -8.02
CA LEU A 31 5.60 -1.67 -6.98
C LEU A 31 7.02 -1.30 -6.55
N GLN A 32 7.93 -2.27 -6.45
CA GLN A 32 9.34 -2.02 -6.15
C GLN A 32 9.99 -1.13 -7.22
N CYS A 33 9.77 -1.42 -8.50
CA CYS A 33 10.28 -0.58 -9.59
C CYS A 33 9.79 0.86 -9.48
N LEU A 34 8.48 1.06 -9.29
CA LEU A 34 7.90 2.40 -9.16
C LEU A 34 8.41 3.13 -7.91
N LEU A 35 8.54 2.42 -6.79
CA LEU A 35 9.06 2.98 -5.53
C LEU A 35 10.49 3.49 -5.68
N TYR A 36 11.37 2.74 -6.34
CA TYR A 36 12.76 3.17 -6.55
C TYR A 36 12.85 4.40 -7.45
N ILE A 37 11.99 4.50 -8.47
CA ILE A 37 11.90 5.69 -9.33
C ILE A 37 11.47 6.89 -8.48
N VAL A 38 10.37 6.80 -7.75
CA VAL A 38 9.87 7.91 -6.92
C VAL A 38 10.89 8.32 -5.86
N LYS A 39 11.58 7.37 -5.20
CA LYS A 39 12.65 7.67 -4.23
C LYS A 39 13.83 8.43 -4.82
N SER A 40 14.06 8.33 -6.12
CA SER A 40 15.13 9.04 -6.82
C SER A 40 14.75 10.45 -7.27
N LEU A 41 13.48 10.82 -7.13
CA LEU A 41 12.95 12.14 -7.49
C LEU A 41 12.73 12.95 -6.20
N PRO A 42 13.50 14.02 -5.94
CA PRO A 42 13.36 14.81 -4.72
C PRO A 42 12.03 15.59 -4.66
N GLU A 43 11.55 16.03 -5.83
CA GLU A 43 10.28 16.73 -6.00
C GLU A 43 9.72 16.40 -7.39
N VAL A 44 8.40 16.37 -7.53
CA VAL A 44 7.72 16.08 -8.79
C VAL A 44 6.57 17.07 -8.98
N ASP A 45 6.61 17.81 -10.09
CA ASP A 45 5.49 18.65 -10.51
C ASP A 45 4.43 17.79 -11.21
N LEU A 46 3.19 17.86 -10.73
CA LEU A 46 2.08 17.01 -11.18
C LEU A 46 0.83 17.86 -11.45
N PRO A 47 0.02 17.50 -12.46
CA PRO A 47 -1.27 18.17 -12.68
C PRO A 47 -2.18 18.05 -11.46
N GLU A 48 -2.94 19.10 -11.16
CA GLU A 48 -3.80 19.18 -9.96
C GLU A 48 -4.73 17.97 -9.81
N GLY A 49 -5.40 17.54 -10.89
CA GLY A 49 -6.27 16.36 -10.85
C GLY A 49 -5.54 15.06 -10.52
N VAL A 50 -4.25 14.94 -10.87
CA VAL A 50 -3.42 13.79 -10.49
C VAL A 50 -3.08 13.84 -9.00
N VAL A 51 -2.74 15.03 -8.48
CA VAL A 51 -2.47 15.25 -7.05
C VAL A 51 -3.69 14.86 -6.22
N GLN A 52 -4.86 15.41 -6.54
CA GLN A 52 -6.12 15.11 -5.83
C GLN A 52 -6.43 13.61 -5.82
N HIS A 53 -6.17 12.92 -6.93
CA HIS A 53 -6.38 11.48 -7.01
C HIS A 53 -5.41 10.69 -6.12
N ILE A 54 -4.13 11.08 -6.10
CA ILE A 54 -3.11 10.46 -5.24
C ILE A 54 -3.44 10.69 -3.76
N GLU A 55 -3.85 11.90 -3.39
CA GLU A 55 -4.25 12.23 -2.01
C GLU A 55 -5.42 11.34 -1.56
N ALA A 56 -6.48 11.24 -2.37
CA ALA A 56 -7.62 10.39 -2.06
C ALA A 56 -7.25 8.90 -1.90
N LEU A 57 -6.35 8.40 -2.75
CA LEU A 57 -5.84 7.03 -2.65
C LEU A 57 -4.98 6.84 -1.39
N THR A 58 -4.13 7.80 -1.07
CA THR A 58 -3.25 7.79 0.10
C THR A 58 -4.07 7.75 1.38
N GLU A 59 -5.06 8.63 1.52
CA GLU A 59 -5.95 8.62 2.67
C GLU A 59 -6.68 7.28 2.82
N LYS A 60 -7.15 6.71 1.69
CA LYS A 60 -7.80 5.40 1.72
C LYS A 60 -6.84 4.32 2.23
N LEU A 61 -5.63 4.26 1.70
CA LEU A 61 -4.61 3.30 2.13
C LEU A 61 -4.30 3.45 3.62
N GLU A 62 -4.08 4.67 4.10
CA GLU A 62 -3.79 4.93 5.50
C GLU A 62 -4.95 4.51 6.42
N ARG A 63 -6.20 4.79 6.03
CA ARG A 63 -7.38 4.36 6.80
C ARG A 63 -7.46 2.83 6.91
N GLU A 64 -7.27 2.12 5.79
CA GLU A 64 -7.30 0.66 5.78
C GLU A 64 -6.18 0.07 6.65
N LEU A 65 -4.94 0.57 6.50
CA LEU A 65 -3.79 0.10 7.29
C LEU A 65 -3.95 0.35 8.79
N ARG A 66 -4.50 1.51 9.18
CA ARG A 66 -4.84 1.78 10.59
C ARG A 66 -5.88 0.80 11.10
N GLY A 67 -6.95 0.57 10.34
CA GLY A 67 -7.98 -0.40 10.69
C GLY A 67 -7.45 -1.83 10.83
N GLU A 68 -6.53 -2.25 9.96
CA GLU A 68 -5.85 -3.55 10.09
C GLU A 68 -5.01 -3.62 11.37
N ASN A 69 -4.28 -2.56 11.70
CA ASN A 69 -3.45 -2.51 12.90
C ASN A 69 -4.29 -2.55 14.19
N ASP A 70 -5.38 -1.78 14.25
CA ASP A 70 -6.30 -1.77 15.40
C ASP A 70 -6.90 -3.16 15.64
N ARG A 71 -7.29 -3.86 14.57
CA ARG A 71 -7.78 -5.25 14.63
C ARG A 71 -6.72 -6.20 15.17
N LEU A 72 -5.46 -6.07 14.74
CA LEU A 72 -4.36 -6.90 15.24
C LEU A 72 -4.11 -6.65 16.72
N HIS A 73 -4.16 -5.41 17.18
CA HIS A 73 -4.05 -5.05 18.59
C HIS A 73 -5.20 -5.63 19.43
N GLU A 74 -6.43 -5.58 18.93
CA GLU A 74 -7.59 -6.19 19.61
C GLU A 74 -7.43 -7.72 19.73
N ILE A 75 -6.99 -8.38 18.67
CA ILE A 75 -6.70 -9.82 18.69
C ILE A 75 -5.62 -10.14 19.72
N GLN A 76 -4.51 -9.38 19.75
CA GLN A 76 -3.46 -9.56 20.74
C GLN A 76 -3.96 -9.35 22.18
N HIS A 77 -4.77 -8.32 22.42
CA HIS A 77 -5.38 -8.05 23.73
C HIS A 77 -6.31 -9.19 24.18
N ASN A 78 -7.14 -9.72 23.27
CA ASN A 78 -8.03 -10.84 23.57
C ASN A 78 -7.26 -12.15 23.82
N LEU A 79 -6.15 -12.37 23.10
CA LEU A 79 -5.29 -13.53 23.29
C LEU A 79 -4.43 -13.42 24.56
N SER A 80 -4.11 -12.22 25.04
CA SER A 80 -3.34 -12.00 26.28
C SER A 80 -4.21 -12.06 27.55
N HIS A 81 -5.55 -12.06 27.43
CA HIS A 81 -6.49 -12.24 28.54
C HIS A 81 -7.39 -13.50 28.43
N PRO A 82 -6.82 -14.73 28.41
CA PRO A 82 -7.61 -15.94 28.26
C PRO A 82 -8.45 -16.37 29.49
N PHE A 83 -8.32 -15.74 30.67
CA PHE A 83 -8.84 -16.32 31.94
C PHE A 83 -9.61 -15.40 32.92
N GLU A 84 -10.22 -14.29 32.52
CA GLU A 84 -11.08 -13.52 33.47
C GLU A 84 -12.56 -13.95 33.49
N ARG A 85 -12.98 -14.91 32.66
CA ARG A 85 -14.40 -15.34 32.58
C ARG A 85 -14.82 -16.44 33.56
N LYS A 86 -13.96 -16.94 34.45
CA LYS A 86 -14.26 -18.17 35.25
C LYS A 86 -14.15 -18.05 36.77
N SER A 87 -14.29 -16.85 37.35
CA SER A 87 -14.22 -16.64 38.80
C SER A 87 -15.42 -15.88 39.38
N ARG A 88 -16.61 -15.99 38.77
CA ARG A 88 -17.86 -15.46 39.34
C ARG A 88 -18.93 -16.51 39.69
N ASP A 89 -18.63 -17.80 39.54
CA ASP A 89 -19.47 -18.90 40.01
C ASP A 89 -18.61 -19.96 40.71
N SER A 90 -18.25 -19.74 41.98
CA SER A 90 -17.82 -20.77 42.95
C SER A 90 -17.79 -20.18 44.35
#